data_AF-A0AAV5H102-F1
#
_entry.id   AF-A0AAV5H102-F1
#
_cell.length_a   1.000
_cell.length_b   1.000
_cell.length_c   1.000
_cell.angle_alpha   90.00
_cell.angle_beta   90.00
_cell.angle_gamma   90.00
#
_symmetry.space_group_name_H-M   'P 1'
#
loop_
_entity.id
_entity.type
_entity.pdbx_description
1 polymer ?
#
loop_
_entity_poly.entity_id
_entity_poly.type
_entity_poly.pdbx_seq_one_letter_code
_entity_poly.pdbx_strand_id
1 'polypeptide(L)'
;MAIEIVPEWMLNLDDEDVAFMKRFLLASGSLKEIAKQYGVTYPTVRLRLDKLIQKIMLSEGAEKDPYIALIKRLAINERLDFDTAKILINEYKKMHREEL
;
A
#
# COMPACT_ATOMS: atom_id res chain seq x y z
N MET A 1 -4.36 -19.03 17.27
CA MET A 1 -4.79 -19.05 15.85
C MET A 1 -3.62 -18.58 15.02
N ALA A 2 -3.15 -19.42 14.10
CA ALA A 2 -2.23 -18.96 13.08
C ALA A 2 -3.00 -18.11 12.07
N ILE A 3 -2.32 -17.19 11.39
CA ILE A 3 -2.90 -16.53 10.23
C ILE A 3 -2.94 -17.61 9.13
N GLU A 4 -4.11 -18.20 8.91
CA GLU A 4 -4.31 -19.23 7.87
C GLU A 4 -4.50 -18.61 6.48
N ILE A 5 -4.83 -17.31 6.43
CA ILE A 5 -5.07 -16.55 5.20
C ILE A 5 -4.24 -15.27 5.25
N VAL A 6 -3.34 -15.10 4.27
CA VAL A 6 -2.53 -13.88 4.12
C VAL A 6 -3.45 -12.72 3.70
N PRO A 7 -3.52 -11.62 4.46
CA PRO A 7 -4.30 -10.44 4.08
C PRO A 7 -3.83 -9.82 2.77
N GLU A 8 -4.74 -9.24 1.99
CA GLU A 8 -4.42 -8.62 0.70
C GLU A 8 -3.35 -7.52 0.82
N TRP A 9 -3.38 -6.75 1.90
CA TRP A 9 -2.40 -5.68 2.12
C TRP A 9 -0.95 -6.18 2.26
N MET A 10 -0.78 -7.44 2.67
CA MET A 10 0.51 -8.10 2.79
C MET A 10 1.02 -8.67 1.46
N LEU A 11 0.16 -8.90 0.46
CA LEU A 11 0.54 -9.54 -0.80
C LEU A 11 1.59 -8.75 -1.59
N ASN A 12 1.61 -7.43 -1.42
CA ASN A 12 2.55 -6.55 -2.12
C ASN A 12 3.84 -6.31 -1.32
N LEU A 13 3.94 -6.74 -0.07
CA LEU A 13 5.13 -6.54 0.76
C LEU A 13 6.24 -7.51 0.34
N ASP A 14 7.46 -6.99 0.24
CA ASP A 14 8.63 -7.82 0.02
C ASP A 14 9.21 -8.36 1.34
N ASP A 15 10.17 -9.29 1.26
CA ASP A 15 10.80 -9.89 2.44
C ASP A 15 11.45 -8.84 3.35
N GLU A 16 11.97 -7.77 2.76
CA GLU A 16 12.60 -6.66 3.47
C GLU A 16 11.59 -5.81 4.24
N ASP A 17 10.41 -5.57 3.68
CA ASP A 17 9.29 -4.91 4.34
C ASP A 17 8.81 -5.73 5.54
N VAL A 18 8.62 -7.04 5.37
CA VAL A 18 8.19 -7.95 6.45
C VAL A 18 9.24 -8.02 7.55
N ALA A 19 10.53 -8.12 7.19
CA ALA A 19 11.63 -8.10 8.15
C ALA A 19 11.72 -6.77 8.91
N PHE A 20 11.50 -5.65 8.22
CA PHE A 20 11.44 -4.33 8.83
C PHE A 20 10.27 -4.22 9.82
N MET A 21 9.07 -4.65 9.43
CA MET A 21 7.89 -4.68 10.31
C MET A 21 8.15 -5.47 11.59
N LYS A 22 8.71 -6.68 11.46
CA LYS A 22 9.05 -7.53 12.60
C LYS A 22 10.00 -6.81 13.55
N ARG A 23 11.10 -6.23 13.03
CA ARG A 23 12.08 -5.52 13.86
C ARG A 23 11.46 -4.29 14.51
N PHE A 24 10.67 -3.52 13.76
CA PHE A 24 9.97 -2.33 14.25
C PHE A 24 9.04 -2.66 15.42
N LEU A 25 8.26 -3.74 15.32
CA LEU A 25 7.39 -4.22 16.40
C LEU A 25 8.20 -4.69 17.62
N LEU A 26 9.30 -5.41 17.42
CA LEU A 26 10.20 -5.82 18.50
C LEU A 26 10.87 -4.62 19.20
N ALA A 27 11.02 -3.50 18.50
CA ALA A 27 11.49 -2.24 19.06
C ALA A 27 10.34 -1.35 19.59
N SER A 28 9.14 -1.91 19.81
CA SER A 28 7.96 -1.18 20.28
C SER A 28 7.59 0.04 19.42
N GLY A 29 7.86 -0.03 18.12
CA GLY A 29 7.66 1.06 17.18
C GLY A 29 8.63 2.23 17.30
N SER A 30 9.73 2.08 18.04
CA SER A 30 10.73 3.13 18.22
C SER A 30 11.62 3.27 16.99
N LEU A 31 11.36 4.32 16.19
CA LEU A 31 12.21 4.70 15.06
C LEU A 31 13.66 5.01 15.48
N LYS A 32 13.88 5.54 16.68
CA LYS A 32 15.23 5.80 17.21
C LYS A 32 16.00 4.51 17.49
N GLU A 33 15.35 3.53 18.10
CA GLU A 33 15.96 2.25 18.41
C GLU A 33 16.29 1.48 17.12
N ILE A 34 15.38 1.50 16.16
CA ILE A 34 15.61 0.89 14.85
C ILE A 34 16.77 1.56 14.08
N ALA A 35 16.88 2.89 14.16
CA ALA A 35 18.00 3.61 13.56
C ALA A 35 19.34 3.16 14.15
N LYS A 36 19.39 2.97 15.47
CA LYS A 36 20.57 2.43 16.17
C LYS A 36 20.88 0.99 15.72
N GLN A 37 19.88 0.12 15.62
CA GLN A 37 20.07 -1.27 15.20
C GLN A 37 20.57 -1.42 13.75
N TYR A 38 20.10 -0.56 12.85
CA TYR A 38 20.55 -0.56 11.45
C TYR A 38 21.81 0.26 11.20
N GLY A 39 22.31 1.00 12.19
CA GLY A 39 23.48 1.87 12.03
C GLY A 39 23.22 3.06 11.09
N VAL A 40 21.97 3.52 11.00
CA VAL A 40 21.56 4.63 10.11
C VAL A 40 20.92 5.76 10.91
N THR A 41 20.61 6.87 10.25
CA THR A 41 19.98 8.02 10.92
C THR A 41 18.49 7.81 11.12
N TYR A 42 17.92 8.49 12.13
CA TYR A 42 16.48 8.50 12.37
C TYR A 42 15.66 8.92 11.12
N PRO A 43 16.03 10.00 10.38
CA PRO A 43 15.35 10.34 9.13
C PRO A 43 15.36 9.22 8.08
N THR A 44 16.44 8.43 8.00
CA THR A 44 16.53 7.30 7.06
C THR A 44 15.49 6.23 7.38
N VAL A 45 15.35 5.86 8.66
CA VAL A 45 14.35 4.87 9.09
C VAL A 45 12.94 5.42 8.94
N ARG A 46 12.73 6.71 9.24
CA ARG A 46 11.44 7.38 9.07
C ARG A 46 10.96 7.28 7.62
N LEU A 47 11.85 7.59 6.66
CA LEU A 47 11.53 7.48 5.23
C LEU A 47 11.16 6.05 4.82
N ARG A 48 11.85 5.04 5.38
CA ARG A 48 11.52 3.63 5.14
C ARG A 48 10.14 3.26 5.69
N LEU A 49 9.81 3.70 6.90
CA LEU A 49 8.48 3.50 7.49
C LEU A 49 7.39 4.19 6.65
N ASP A 50 7.60 5.43 6.24
CA ASP A 50 6.61 6.18 5.45
C ASP A 50 6.34 5.49 4.09
N LYS A 51 7.38 4.94 3.43
CA LYS A 51 7.23 4.14 2.20
C LYS A 51 6.42 2.87 2.43
N LEU A 52 6.69 2.15 3.53
CA LEU A 52 5.94 0.95 3.89
C LEU A 52 4.46 1.27 4.14
N ILE A 53 4.16 2.35 4.87
CA ILE A 53 2.79 2.82 5.10
C ILE A 53 2.10 3.15 3.78
N GLN A 54 2.77 3.86 2.86
CA GLN A 54 2.21 4.14 1.54
C GLN A 54 1.90 2.86 0.76
N LYS A 55 2.78 1.86 0.82
CA LYS A 55 2.59 0.57 0.15
C LYS A 55 1.36 -0.17 0.68
N ILE A 56 1.16 -0.18 2.00
CA ILE A 56 -0.01 -0.76 2.68
C ILE A 56 -1.29 0.03 2.33
N MET A 57 -1.24 1.37 2.37
CA MET A 57 -2.41 2.19 2.02
C MET A 57 -2.82 2.04 0.55
N LEU A 58 -1.88 1.79 -0.35
CA LEU A 58 -2.19 1.53 -1.76
C LEU A 58 -2.83 0.16 -1.97
N SER A 59 -2.44 -0.85 -1.19
CA SER A 59 -3.06 -2.17 -1.23
C SER A 59 -4.44 -2.19 -0.57
N GLU A 60 -4.63 -1.51 0.57
CA GLU A 60 -5.95 -1.35 1.20
C GLU A 60 -6.87 -0.38 0.43
N GLY A 61 -6.29 0.64 -0.22
CA GLY A 61 -7.02 1.59 -1.08
C GLY A 61 -7.49 0.99 -2.42
N ALA A 62 -7.27 -0.31 -2.63
CA ALA A 62 -7.83 -1.06 -3.75
C ALA A 62 -9.29 -1.50 -3.52
N GLU A 63 -9.83 -1.42 -2.29
CA GLU A 63 -11.13 -2.03 -1.97
C GLU A 63 -12.19 -1.01 -1.50
N LYS A 64 -12.74 -0.22 -2.42
CA LYS A 64 -14.12 0.28 -2.23
C LYS A 64 -15.01 0.14 -3.44
N ASP A 65 -14.43 -0.07 -4.62
CA ASP A 65 -15.21 -0.06 -5.84
C ASP A 65 -14.75 -1.13 -6.85
N PRO A 66 -15.53 -2.21 -7.02
CA PRO A 66 -15.26 -3.29 -7.97
C PRO A 66 -15.07 -2.80 -9.41
N TYR A 67 -15.69 -1.69 -9.80
CA TYR A 67 -15.59 -1.13 -11.14
C TYR A 67 -14.26 -0.39 -11.34
N ILE A 68 -13.80 0.37 -10.35
CA ILE A 68 -12.46 1.00 -10.38
C ILE A 68 -11.37 -0.08 -10.40
N ALA A 69 -11.53 -1.17 -9.66
CA ALA A 69 -10.59 -2.29 -9.65
C ALA A 69 -10.50 -2.97 -11.04
N LEU A 70 -11.63 -3.18 -11.71
CA LEU A 70 -11.67 -3.70 -13.07
C LEU A 70 -10.91 -2.79 -14.05
N ILE A 71 -11.15 -1.48 -14.00
CA ILE A 71 -10.48 -0.51 -14.89
C ILE A 71 -8.95 -0.54 -14.68
N LYS A 72 -8.49 -0.55 -13.43
CA LYS A 72 -7.05 -0.67 -13.12
C LYS A 72 -6.46 -1.97 -13.66
N ARG A 73 -7.17 -3.10 -13.52
CA ARG A 73 -6.72 -4.40 -14.03
C ARG A 73 -6.64 -4.41 -15.56
N LEU A 74 -7.57 -3.77 -16.25
CA LEU A 74 -7.55 -3.63 -17.71
C LEU A 74 -6.35 -2.79 -18.18
N ALA A 75 -6.02 -1.73 -17.45
CA ALA A 75 -4.84 -0.90 -17.74
C ALA A 75 -3.52 -1.66 -17.51
N ILE A 76 -3.41 -2.43 -16.43
CA ILE A 76 -2.23 -3.25 -16.12
C ILE A 76 -2.01 -4.33 -17.18
N ASN A 77 -3.10 -4.93 -17.69
CA ASN A 77 -3.04 -5.96 -18.73
C ASN A 77 -2.96 -5.39 -20.16
N GLU A 78 -2.64 -4.11 -20.32
CA GLU A 78 -2.50 -3.42 -21.61
C GLU A 78 -3.75 -3.50 -22.52
N ARG A 79 -4.92 -3.79 -21.92
CA ARG A 79 -6.22 -3.82 -22.63
C ARG A 79 -6.88 -2.45 -22.69
N LEU A 80 -6.33 -1.48 -21.97
CA LEU A 80 -6.80 -0.11 -21.85
C LEU A 80 -5.59 0.79 -21.64
N ASP A 81 -5.52 1.92 -22.32
CA ASP A 81 -4.44 2.88 -22.10
C ASP A 81 -4.60 3.59 -20.74
N PHE A 82 -3.47 4.02 -20.18
CA PHE A 82 -3.42 4.57 -18.83
C PHE A 82 -4.19 5.89 -18.71
N ASP A 83 -4.16 6.72 -19.75
CA ASP A 83 -4.86 8.01 -19.77
C ASP A 83 -6.39 7.83 -19.79
N THR A 84 -6.90 6.91 -20.60
CA THR A 84 -8.32 6.54 -20.63
C THR A 84 -8.76 5.92 -19.32
N ALA A 85 -7.95 5.05 -18.71
CA ALA A 85 -8.24 4.48 -17.40
C ALA A 85 -8.43 5.57 -16.33
N LYS A 86 -7.59 6.61 -16.37
CA LYS A 86 -7.67 7.76 -15.46
C LYS A 86 -8.94 8.59 -15.69
N ILE A 87 -9.33 8.81 -16.94
CA ILE A 87 -10.59 9.50 -17.29
C ILE A 87 -11.79 8.73 -16.74
N LEU A 88 -11.87 7.43 -17.01
CA LEU A 88 -12.98 6.57 -16.58
C LEU A 88 -13.13 6.53 -15.05
N ILE A 89 -12.02 6.37 -14.33
CA ILE A 89 -12.04 6.37 -12.85
C ILE A 89 -12.48 7.73 -12.31
N ASN A 90 -12.06 8.84 -12.94
CA ASN A 90 -12.41 10.17 -12.49
C ASN A 90 -13.90 10.49 -12.72
N GLU A 91 -14.44 10.16 -13.88
CA GLU A 91 -15.85 10.37 -14.18
C GLU A 91 -16.75 9.50 -13.30
N TYR A 92 -16.39 8.23 -13.12
CA TYR A 92 -17.11 7.34 -12.21
C TYR A 92 -17.16 7.89 -10.77
N LYS A 93 -16.03 8.42 -10.27
CA LYS A 93 -15.93 9.07 -8.94
C LYS A 93 -16.67 10.40 -8.85
N LYS A 94 -17.01 11.07 -9.95
CA LYS A 94 -17.84 12.28 -9.94
C LYS A 94 -19.31 11.91 -9.81
N MET A 95 -19.77 10.96 -10.63
CA MET A 95 -21.17 10.50 -10.63
C MET A 95 -21.57 9.94 -9.25
N HIS A 96 -20.70 9.14 -8.63
CA HIS A 96 -20.98 8.56 -7.30
C HIS A 96 -20.66 9.51 -6.13
N ARG A 97 -20.24 10.76 -6.40
CA ARG A 97 -20.09 11.80 -5.37
C ARG A 97 -21.34 12.68 -5.22
N GLU A 98 -22.24 12.65 -6.22
CA GLU A 98 -23.49 13.41 -6.22
C GLU A 98 -24.66 12.66 -5.55
N GLU A 99 -24.44 11.40 -5.13
CA GLU A 99 -25.43 10.57 -4.42
C GLU A 99 -25.29 10.56 -2.88
N LEU A 100 -24.45 11.45 -2.31
CA LEU A 100 -24.28 11.67 -0.86
C LEU A 100 -24.57 13.13 -0.49
#